data_AF-A0A5C1ADR9-F1
#
_entry.id   AF-A0A5C1ADR9-F1
#
_cell.length_a   1.000
_cell.length_b   1.000
_cell.length_c   1.000
_cell.angle_alpha   90.00
_cell.angle_beta   90.00
_cell.angle_gamma   90.00
#
_symmetry.space_group_name_H-M   'P 1'
#
loop_
_entity.id
_entity.type
_entity.pdbx_description
1 polymer ?
#
loop_
_entity_poly.entity_id
_entity_poly.type
_entity_poly.pdbx_seq_one_letter_code
_entity_poly.pdbx_strand_id
1 'polypeptide(L)'
;MSNAPIRWTYAPPTAGGEVNLLMTAESSAGADAAAKRVSVNRCAAEQVVALSGYADGPVTLDLPKLDAASQGQLEITFAPSLAADLADTLGYLVEYPYGCVEQTMSRFLPAIRVAQILQQFRVPDPDLEKKLPGVAAAGIKRLTELQQKDGGWGWWGTTAASDIMTAYALYGLQLAEDAGYKVDPAVLKKGREALKGFAGNRTPAAAADRVYRADPTALQEQPKRRTPAAAADRVYSLYVLSQREGPAADTWTWLEERATAGTLSDGSLAFALEMAVRGGRPKLARQFADALKQRAVIEKGAAHWRTGGYSRWSDDPFEVTAAALKALVAWGGDEALVEQTLTFFVRTKQGNRWNSTKDTAMILFAFCDYLAKKDATELKAKPLALTIGGRAHAVRFDGKLATKVVLPAEQLPAGKTEMRIETEMKGVTYHAVFRNWKAGRNLAPVAQGLVVERRFALVDEKGTVLKTLASGDTVPRGSFVRSEVVARAQAPGAVRYLLVENPKPGGCETIAPQDKRFEKLVSSSGGLREDRDAKVCYHHEEAPNSVRDSCVFVAELPGEFVAAPAVAELMYHPETRGQSGTFVLKVLDRK
;
A
#
# COMPACT_ATOMS: atom_id res chain seq x y z
N MET A 1 53.32 -23.80 8.84
CA MET A 1 52.48 -23.55 7.64
C MET A 1 52.38 -22.04 7.47
N SER A 2 52.91 -21.48 6.39
CA SER A 2 52.72 -20.06 6.09
C SER A 2 51.48 -19.92 5.20
N ASN A 3 50.46 -19.22 5.69
CA ASN A 3 49.32 -18.85 4.86
C ASN A 3 49.77 -17.74 3.90
N ALA A 4 49.95 -18.06 2.61
CA ALA A 4 50.22 -17.07 1.57
C ALA A 4 48.89 -16.70 0.89
N PRO A 5 48.38 -15.46 1.04
CA PRO A 5 47.15 -15.05 0.37
C PRO A 5 47.36 -14.92 -1.14
N ILE A 6 46.55 -15.61 -1.94
CA ILE A 6 46.44 -15.41 -3.39
C ILE A 6 45.35 -14.37 -3.64
N ARG A 7 45.65 -13.36 -4.44
CA ARG A 7 44.72 -12.28 -4.80
C ARG A 7 44.54 -12.24 -6.32
N TRP A 8 43.31 -12.03 -6.77
CA TRP A 8 42.97 -11.82 -8.18
C TRP A 8 41.94 -10.69 -8.31
N THR A 9 41.93 -10.05 -9.47
CA THR A 9 40.89 -9.07 -9.82
C THR A 9 39.76 -9.79 -10.54
N TYR A 10 38.52 -9.53 -10.11
CA TYR A 10 37.33 -10.10 -10.72
C TYR A 10 36.39 -8.97 -11.16
N ALA A 11 35.96 -9.02 -12.43
CA ALA A 11 34.96 -8.14 -12.99
C ALA A 11 33.67 -8.96 -13.23
N PRO A 12 32.56 -8.66 -12.53
CA PRO A 12 31.32 -9.41 -12.71
C PRO A 12 30.66 -9.13 -14.07
N PRO A 13 29.85 -10.06 -14.60
CA PRO A 13 29.04 -9.83 -15.80
C PRO A 13 28.11 -8.64 -15.65
N THR A 14 27.94 -7.87 -16.73
CA THR A 14 27.01 -6.72 -16.77
C THR A 14 25.55 -7.14 -16.72
N ALA A 15 25.25 -8.36 -17.18
CA ALA A 15 23.91 -8.95 -17.18
C ALA A 15 23.47 -9.46 -15.79
N GLY A 16 24.20 -9.22 -14.70
CA GLY A 16 23.79 -9.66 -13.36
C GLY A 16 23.50 -11.17 -13.24
N GLY A 17 22.83 -11.56 -12.16
CA GLY A 17 22.47 -12.96 -11.86
C GLY A 17 23.45 -13.64 -10.91
N GLU A 18 23.37 -14.96 -10.78
CA GLU A 18 24.29 -15.71 -9.93
C GLU A 18 25.57 -16.07 -10.69
N VAL A 19 26.71 -15.86 -10.04
CA VAL A 19 28.02 -16.33 -10.53
C VAL A 19 28.64 -17.30 -9.54
N ASN A 20 29.15 -18.40 -10.07
CA ASN A 20 29.89 -19.40 -9.32
C ASN A 20 31.39 -19.14 -9.46
N LEU A 21 32.05 -18.79 -8.36
CA LEU A 21 33.50 -18.69 -8.27
C LEU A 21 34.04 -20.03 -7.76
N LEU A 22 34.66 -20.81 -8.66
CA LEU A 22 35.34 -22.05 -8.31
C LEU A 22 36.83 -21.77 -8.13
N MET A 23 37.36 -22.16 -6.98
CA MET A 23 38.77 -22.07 -6.63
C MET A 23 39.30 -23.49 -6.44
N THR A 24 40.33 -23.87 -7.17
CA THR A 24 40.98 -25.18 -7.06
C THR A 24 42.44 -24.99 -6.63
N ALA A 25 42.94 -25.91 -5.81
CA ALA A 25 44.33 -25.99 -5.41
C ALA A 25 44.83 -27.42 -5.64
N GLU A 26 45.95 -27.57 -6.32
CA GLU A 26 46.50 -28.87 -6.69
C GLU A 26 47.97 -28.97 -6.24
N SER A 27 48.36 -30.17 -5.80
CA SER A 27 49.72 -30.50 -5.39
C SER A 27 50.03 -31.97 -5.71
N SER A 28 51.29 -32.37 -5.56
CA SER A 28 51.67 -33.78 -5.68
C SER A 28 51.02 -34.70 -4.65
N ALA A 29 50.50 -34.14 -3.54
CA ALA A 29 49.80 -34.89 -2.49
C ALA A 29 48.29 -35.00 -2.72
N GLY A 30 47.72 -34.26 -3.69
CA GLY A 30 46.30 -34.24 -3.99
C GLY A 30 45.77 -32.86 -4.41
N ALA A 31 44.47 -32.78 -4.64
CA ALA A 31 43.74 -31.59 -5.05
C ALA A 31 42.54 -31.32 -4.14
N ASP A 32 42.20 -30.06 -3.96
CA ASP A 32 41.01 -29.60 -3.24
C ASP A 32 40.35 -28.43 -3.98
N ALA A 33 39.05 -28.22 -3.77
CA ALA A 33 38.28 -27.19 -4.44
C ALA A 33 37.21 -26.57 -3.52
N ALA A 34 37.05 -25.26 -3.64
CA ALA A 34 36.00 -24.49 -2.98
C ALA A 34 35.19 -23.69 -4.00
N ALA A 35 33.87 -23.80 -3.95
CA ALA A 35 32.96 -23.02 -4.77
C ALA A 35 32.22 -21.98 -3.92
N LYS A 36 32.21 -20.72 -4.36
CA LYS A 36 31.44 -19.63 -3.76
C LYS A 36 30.45 -19.06 -4.76
N ARG A 37 29.19 -19.02 -4.39
CA ARG A 37 28.13 -18.37 -5.18
C ARG A 37 28.04 -16.90 -4.80
N VAL A 38 28.00 -16.03 -5.79
CA VAL A 38 27.93 -14.57 -5.61
C VAL A 38 26.82 -14.02 -6.49
N SER A 39 25.88 -13.31 -5.87
CA SER A 39 24.81 -12.62 -6.59
C SER A 39 25.32 -11.28 -7.13
N VAL A 40 25.18 -11.09 -8.43
CA VAL A 40 25.51 -9.84 -9.12
C VAL A 40 24.22 -9.07 -9.37
N ASN A 41 24.01 -8.02 -8.58
CA ASN A 41 22.88 -7.11 -8.77
C ASN A 41 23.18 -6.13 -9.91
N ARG A 42 22.29 -6.04 -10.90
CA ARG A 42 22.39 -5.02 -11.96
C ARG A 42 22.13 -3.64 -11.34
N CYS A 43 22.99 -2.67 -11.63
CA CYS A 43 22.65 -1.26 -11.41
C CYS A 43 21.60 -0.87 -12.45
N ALA A 44 20.34 -0.80 -12.02
CA ALA A 44 19.22 -0.45 -12.89
C ALA A 44 18.37 0.65 -12.23
N ALA A 45 17.89 1.55 -13.08
CA ALA A 45 16.90 2.56 -12.77
C ALA A 45 15.57 2.11 -13.35
N GLU A 46 14.56 1.91 -12.53
CA GLU A 46 13.20 1.69 -13.02
C GLU A 46 12.53 3.05 -13.33
N GLN A 47 11.55 3.07 -14.21
CA GLN A 47 10.57 4.12 -14.41
C GLN A 47 9.22 3.45 -14.61
N VAL A 48 8.18 3.96 -13.97
CA VAL A 48 6.86 3.33 -13.97
C VAL A 48 5.82 4.36 -14.35
N VAL A 49 5.15 4.24 -15.48
CA VAL A 49 3.99 5.09 -15.80
C VAL A 49 2.74 4.25 -15.57
N ALA A 50 1.82 4.72 -14.73
CA ALA A 50 0.56 4.02 -14.46
C ALA A 50 -0.63 4.97 -14.69
N LEU A 51 -1.65 4.50 -15.40
CA LEU A 51 -2.84 5.25 -15.76
C LEU A 51 -4.07 4.35 -15.74
N SER A 52 -5.17 4.88 -15.21
CA SER A 52 -6.42 4.14 -15.00
C SER A 52 -7.60 5.03 -15.34
N GLY A 53 -8.64 4.46 -15.95
CA GLY A 53 -9.79 5.26 -16.33
C GLY A 53 -10.86 4.47 -17.06
N TYR A 54 -11.89 5.20 -17.49
CA TYR A 54 -12.89 4.69 -18.42
C TYR A 54 -12.44 4.90 -19.86
N ALA A 55 -12.81 3.98 -20.75
CA ALA A 55 -12.63 4.13 -22.19
C ALA A 55 -13.72 5.05 -22.79
N ASP A 56 -13.68 6.32 -22.41
CA ASP A 56 -14.63 7.37 -22.82
C ASP A 56 -14.03 8.40 -23.81
N GLY A 57 -12.76 8.24 -24.16
CA GLY A 57 -12.06 9.12 -25.09
C GLY A 57 -10.57 8.78 -25.27
N PRO A 58 -9.84 9.60 -26.03
CA PRO A 58 -8.39 9.45 -26.19
C PRO A 58 -7.65 9.74 -24.87
N VAL A 59 -6.61 8.95 -24.61
CA VAL A 59 -5.78 9.03 -23.41
C VAL A 59 -4.35 9.32 -23.85
N THR A 60 -3.68 10.26 -23.20
CA THR A 60 -2.26 10.54 -23.45
C THR A 60 -1.40 9.76 -22.46
N LEU A 61 -0.57 8.85 -22.98
CA LEU A 61 0.50 8.20 -22.24
C LEU A 61 1.76 9.08 -22.31
N ASP A 62 2.29 9.52 -21.18
CA ASP A 62 3.57 10.23 -21.13
C ASP A 62 4.69 9.23 -20.89
N LEU A 63 5.14 8.57 -21.96
CA LEU A 63 6.19 7.55 -21.87
C LEU A 63 7.56 8.23 -21.75
N PRO A 64 8.47 7.73 -20.89
CA PRO A 64 9.82 8.26 -20.81
C PRO A 64 10.55 8.09 -22.15
N LYS A 65 11.62 8.86 -22.35
CA LYS A 65 12.48 8.67 -23.53
C LYS A 65 13.11 7.28 -23.50
N LEU A 66 12.76 6.46 -24.48
CA LEU A 66 13.29 5.11 -24.64
C LEU A 66 14.53 5.16 -25.53
N ASP A 67 15.58 4.43 -25.13
CA ASP A 67 16.82 4.23 -25.88
C ASP A 67 17.16 2.73 -25.97
N ALA A 68 18.23 2.36 -26.67
CA ALA A 68 18.62 0.95 -26.82
C ALA A 68 18.97 0.24 -25.49
N ALA A 69 19.17 0.99 -24.40
CA ALA A 69 19.42 0.44 -23.06
C ALA A 69 18.14 0.30 -22.23
N SER A 70 17.00 0.78 -22.75
CA SER A 70 15.69 0.72 -22.13
C SER A 70 15.07 -0.66 -22.37
N GLN A 71 14.77 -1.37 -21.30
CA GLN A 71 14.09 -2.65 -21.33
C GLN A 71 12.76 -2.47 -20.63
N GLY A 72 11.63 -2.70 -21.31
CA GLY A 72 10.35 -2.43 -20.70
C GLY A 72 9.17 -2.97 -21.47
N GLN A 73 8.00 -2.93 -20.84
CA GLN A 73 6.74 -3.28 -21.47
C GLN A 73 5.61 -2.42 -20.92
N LEU A 74 4.67 -2.10 -21.81
CA LEU A 74 3.37 -1.53 -21.47
C LEU A 74 2.36 -2.67 -21.38
N GLU A 75 1.81 -2.87 -20.19
CA GLU A 75 0.70 -3.77 -19.95
C GLU A 75 -0.58 -2.96 -19.84
N ILE A 76 -1.59 -3.29 -20.63
CA ILE A 76 -2.90 -2.65 -20.55
C ILE A 76 -3.93 -3.73 -20.28
N THR A 77 -4.52 -3.70 -19.09
CA THR A 77 -5.65 -4.53 -18.72
C THR A 77 -6.94 -3.80 -19.06
N PHE A 78 -7.87 -4.48 -19.73
CA PHE A 78 -9.21 -3.99 -20.00
C PHE A 78 -10.23 -4.86 -19.27
N ALA A 79 -11.27 -4.22 -18.74
CA ALA A 79 -12.47 -4.90 -18.30
C ALA A 79 -13.68 -4.33 -19.05
N PRO A 80 -14.64 -5.17 -19.48
CA PRO A 80 -15.78 -4.76 -20.29
C PRO A 80 -16.76 -3.86 -19.52
N SER A 81 -16.66 -3.85 -18.19
CA SER A 81 -17.45 -3.01 -17.29
C SER A 81 -16.72 -2.86 -15.95
N LEU A 82 -17.20 -1.93 -15.12
CA LEU A 82 -16.79 -1.82 -13.73
C LEU A 82 -17.02 -3.14 -12.97
N ALA A 83 -18.17 -3.79 -13.13
CA ALA A 83 -18.47 -5.05 -12.44
C ALA A 83 -17.41 -6.14 -12.73
N ALA A 84 -16.99 -6.25 -13.98
CA ALA A 84 -15.98 -7.21 -14.39
C ALA A 84 -14.57 -6.84 -13.89
N ASP A 85 -14.23 -5.54 -13.88
CA ASP A 85 -12.96 -5.03 -13.33
C ASP A 85 -12.82 -5.34 -11.83
N LEU A 86 -13.93 -5.20 -11.10
CA LEU A 86 -13.97 -5.48 -9.69
C LEU A 86 -13.88 -6.97 -9.40
N ALA A 87 -14.56 -7.80 -10.20
CA ALA A 87 -14.44 -9.24 -10.10
C ALA A 87 -13.01 -9.73 -10.34
N ASP A 88 -12.28 -9.16 -11.31
CA ASP A 88 -10.85 -9.45 -11.55
C ASP A 88 -9.94 -9.06 -10.36
N THR A 89 -10.31 -7.98 -9.65
CA THR A 89 -9.58 -7.50 -8.45
C THR A 89 -9.68 -8.47 -7.27
N LEU A 90 -10.73 -9.30 -7.21
CA LEU A 90 -10.98 -10.20 -6.08
C LEU A 90 -9.84 -11.22 -5.89
N GLY A 91 -9.17 -11.63 -6.96
CA GLY A 91 -8.02 -12.54 -6.91
C GLY A 91 -6.87 -12.03 -6.05
N TYR A 92 -6.60 -10.72 -6.07
CA TYR A 92 -5.49 -10.10 -5.32
C TYR A 92 -5.60 -10.31 -3.81
N LEU A 93 -6.82 -10.27 -3.27
CA LEU A 93 -7.06 -10.29 -1.82
C LEU A 93 -6.86 -11.68 -1.20
N VAL A 94 -6.94 -12.74 -1.99
CA VAL A 94 -6.85 -14.12 -1.49
C VAL A 94 -5.39 -14.56 -1.29
N GLU A 95 -4.43 -13.92 -1.94
CA GLU A 95 -3.02 -14.37 -1.98
C GLU A 95 -2.09 -13.74 -0.93
N TYR A 96 -2.58 -12.78 -0.12
CA TYR A 96 -1.72 -12.00 0.79
C TYR A 96 -1.52 -12.65 2.18
N PRO A 97 -0.27 -12.90 2.65
CA PRO A 97 0.00 -13.45 3.99
C PRO A 97 0.13 -12.37 5.10
N TYR A 98 0.17 -12.80 6.39
CA TYR A 98 0.57 -12.11 7.66
C TYR A 98 -0.52 -11.84 8.75
N GLY A 99 -0.08 -11.53 10.00
CA GLY A 99 -0.62 -12.08 11.27
C GLY A 99 -1.08 -11.17 12.45
N CYS A 100 -1.38 -9.88 12.26
CA CYS A 100 -2.10 -9.00 13.25
C CYS A 100 -3.64 -9.14 13.17
N VAL A 101 -4.44 -8.55 14.09
CA VAL A 101 -5.92 -8.46 13.94
C VAL A 101 -6.28 -7.68 12.68
N GLU A 102 -5.68 -6.51 12.49
CA GLU A 102 -5.92 -5.63 11.34
C GLU A 102 -5.51 -6.29 10.01
N GLN A 103 -4.40 -7.04 10.02
CA GLN A 103 -3.96 -7.86 8.90
C GLN A 103 -4.88 -9.08 8.65
N THR A 104 -5.33 -9.77 9.72
CA THR A 104 -6.31 -10.87 9.62
C THR A 104 -7.60 -10.37 8.99
N MET A 105 -8.09 -9.23 9.45
CA MET A 105 -9.29 -8.58 8.93
C MET A 105 -9.14 -8.12 7.48
N SER A 106 -7.96 -7.64 7.08
CA SER A 106 -7.69 -7.22 5.70
C SER A 106 -7.78 -8.36 4.67
N ARG A 107 -7.56 -9.62 5.10
CA ARG A 107 -7.80 -10.81 4.26
C ARG A 107 -9.21 -11.38 4.43
N PHE A 108 -9.70 -11.37 5.66
CA PHE A 108 -10.95 -12.01 6.06
C PHE A 108 -12.20 -11.28 5.54
N LEU A 109 -12.26 -9.96 5.75
CA LEU A 109 -13.43 -9.14 5.41
C LEU A 109 -13.74 -9.17 3.91
N PRO A 110 -12.75 -9.02 3.01
CA PRO A 110 -13.02 -9.10 1.58
C PRO A 110 -13.38 -10.50 1.13
N ALA A 111 -12.70 -11.53 1.62
CA ALA A 111 -12.97 -12.91 1.23
C ALA A 111 -14.43 -13.30 1.49
N ILE A 112 -15.00 -12.91 2.63
CA ILE A 112 -16.41 -13.16 2.94
C ILE A 112 -17.34 -12.51 1.91
N ARG A 113 -17.00 -11.29 1.49
CA ARG A 113 -17.86 -10.46 0.63
C ARG A 113 -17.70 -10.77 -0.85
N VAL A 114 -16.49 -11.10 -1.27
CA VAL A 114 -16.17 -11.78 -2.53
C VAL A 114 -17.06 -13.01 -2.69
N ALA A 115 -17.12 -13.88 -1.67
CA ALA A 115 -17.93 -15.09 -1.74
C ALA A 115 -19.43 -14.77 -1.98
N GLN A 116 -19.96 -13.76 -1.30
CA GLN A 116 -21.34 -13.31 -1.49
C GLN A 116 -21.60 -12.75 -2.90
N ILE A 117 -20.68 -11.94 -3.45
CA ILE A 117 -20.80 -11.42 -4.82
C ILE A 117 -20.75 -12.55 -5.84
N LEU A 118 -19.74 -13.43 -5.78
CA LEU A 118 -19.56 -14.50 -6.76
C LEU A 118 -20.82 -15.36 -6.83
N GLN A 119 -21.40 -15.67 -5.67
CA GLN A 119 -22.67 -16.37 -5.56
C GLN A 119 -23.84 -15.56 -6.17
N GLN A 120 -23.96 -14.28 -5.85
CA GLN A 120 -25.05 -13.42 -6.33
C GLN A 120 -25.03 -13.23 -7.86
N PHE A 121 -23.85 -12.98 -8.42
CA PHE A 121 -23.66 -12.75 -9.86
C PHE A 121 -23.48 -14.03 -10.66
N ARG A 122 -23.37 -15.18 -9.99
CA ARG A 122 -23.09 -16.48 -10.60
C ARG A 122 -21.82 -16.41 -11.47
N VAL A 123 -20.80 -15.71 -10.97
CA VAL A 123 -19.49 -15.65 -11.62
C VAL A 123 -18.74 -16.92 -11.24
N PRO A 124 -18.52 -17.85 -12.18
CA PRO A 124 -17.78 -19.06 -11.86
C PRO A 124 -16.30 -18.73 -11.71
N ASP A 125 -15.77 -18.91 -10.50
CA ASP A 125 -14.33 -18.85 -10.24
C ASP A 125 -13.94 -20.04 -9.36
N PRO A 126 -13.59 -21.20 -9.98
CA PRO A 126 -13.29 -22.43 -9.24
C PRO A 126 -12.11 -22.29 -8.27
N ASP A 127 -11.15 -21.41 -8.59
CA ASP A 127 -9.97 -21.19 -7.76
C ASP A 127 -10.35 -20.41 -6.48
N LEU A 128 -11.16 -19.36 -6.63
CA LEU A 128 -11.68 -18.61 -5.48
C LEU A 128 -12.66 -19.45 -4.66
N GLU A 129 -13.62 -20.14 -5.30
CA GLU A 129 -14.59 -21.01 -4.61
C GLU A 129 -13.90 -22.06 -3.73
N LYS A 130 -12.76 -22.59 -4.17
CA LYS A 130 -11.95 -23.54 -3.38
C LYS A 130 -11.19 -22.87 -2.23
N LYS A 131 -10.68 -21.65 -2.41
CA LYS A 131 -9.82 -20.95 -1.43
C LYS A 131 -10.63 -20.23 -0.34
N LEU A 132 -11.76 -19.61 -0.69
CA LEU A 132 -12.52 -18.72 0.19
C LEU A 132 -12.98 -19.35 1.51
N PRO A 133 -13.51 -20.59 1.55
CA PRO A 133 -13.92 -21.22 2.81
C PRO A 133 -12.76 -21.39 3.80
N GLY A 134 -11.56 -21.73 3.30
CA GLY A 134 -10.36 -21.86 4.12
C GLY A 134 -9.89 -20.52 4.69
N VAL A 135 -9.97 -19.46 3.89
CA VAL A 135 -9.64 -18.09 4.35
C VAL A 135 -10.61 -17.63 5.44
N ALA A 136 -11.92 -17.84 5.24
CA ALA A 136 -12.94 -17.49 6.21
C ALA A 136 -12.77 -18.27 7.53
N ALA A 137 -12.61 -19.59 7.46
CA ALA A 137 -12.41 -20.43 8.64
C ALA A 137 -11.16 -20.03 9.44
N ALA A 138 -10.04 -19.76 8.75
CA ALA A 138 -8.82 -19.31 9.39
C ALA A 138 -8.98 -17.93 10.06
N GLY A 139 -9.68 -17.00 9.40
CA GLY A 139 -9.98 -15.68 9.95
C GLY A 139 -10.85 -15.73 11.20
N ILE A 140 -11.96 -16.49 11.16
CA ILE A 140 -12.84 -16.71 12.33
C ILE A 140 -12.05 -17.30 13.49
N LYS A 141 -11.31 -18.40 13.25
CA LYS A 141 -10.50 -19.04 14.29
C LYS A 141 -9.51 -18.07 14.92
N ARG A 142 -8.81 -17.30 14.08
CA ARG A 142 -7.80 -16.35 14.54
C ARG A 142 -8.41 -15.21 15.35
N LEU A 143 -9.53 -14.62 14.91
CA LEU A 143 -10.22 -13.59 15.67
C LEU A 143 -10.74 -14.13 17.01
N THR A 144 -11.25 -15.36 17.05
CA THR A 144 -11.62 -16.01 18.32
C THR A 144 -10.42 -16.16 19.26
N GLU A 145 -9.25 -16.58 18.75
CA GLU A 145 -8.01 -16.69 19.55
C GLU A 145 -7.50 -15.34 20.08
N LEU A 146 -7.76 -14.25 19.36
CA LEU A 146 -7.31 -12.90 19.71
C LEU A 146 -8.28 -12.15 20.64
N GLN A 147 -9.46 -12.72 20.90
CA GLN A 147 -10.45 -12.13 21.82
C GLN A 147 -9.91 -12.16 23.25
N GLN A 148 -9.93 -11.01 23.91
CA GLN A 148 -9.47 -10.87 25.29
C GLN A 148 -10.50 -11.41 26.28
N LYS A 149 -10.08 -11.58 27.55
CA LYS A 149 -10.95 -12.07 28.63
C LYS A 149 -12.16 -11.17 28.88
N ASP A 150 -12.02 -9.86 28.63
CA ASP A 150 -13.11 -8.88 28.74
C ASP A 150 -14.07 -8.89 27.53
N GLY A 151 -13.83 -9.76 26.54
CA GLY A 151 -14.63 -9.90 25.33
C GLY A 151 -14.23 -8.97 24.18
N GLY A 152 -13.34 -8.00 24.41
CA GLY A 152 -12.89 -7.07 23.38
C GLY A 152 -11.66 -7.57 22.61
N TRP A 153 -11.24 -6.77 21.62
CA TRP A 153 -10.02 -7.00 20.85
C TRP A 153 -9.07 -5.82 20.99
N GLY A 154 -7.79 -6.13 21.18
CA GLY A 154 -6.69 -5.17 21.08
C GLY A 154 -6.03 -5.22 19.70
N TRP A 155 -4.99 -4.41 19.51
CA TRP A 155 -4.19 -4.39 18.28
C TRP A 155 -3.41 -5.69 18.07
N TRP A 156 -2.94 -6.26 19.18
CA TRP A 156 -2.26 -7.55 19.28
C TRP A 156 -2.96 -8.43 20.31
N GLY A 157 -2.76 -9.74 20.23
CA GLY A 157 -3.34 -10.70 21.18
C GLY A 157 -2.91 -10.50 22.65
N THR A 158 -1.86 -9.72 22.89
CA THR A 158 -1.35 -9.37 24.23
C THR A 158 -1.74 -7.96 24.68
N THR A 159 -2.32 -7.14 23.81
CA THR A 159 -2.72 -5.77 24.15
C THR A 159 -4.14 -5.69 24.69
N ALA A 160 -4.39 -4.70 25.55
CA ALA A 160 -5.73 -4.42 26.07
C ALA A 160 -6.72 -4.12 24.93
N ALA A 161 -7.99 -4.44 25.17
CA ALA A 161 -9.06 -4.15 24.23
C ALA A 161 -9.18 -2.66 23.93
N SER A 162 -9.38 -2.32 22.66
CA SER A 162 -9.71 -0.97 22.21
C SER A 162 -11.09 -0.96 21.56
N ASP A 163 -11.73 0.21 21.56
CA ASP A 163 -13.02 0.44 20.90
C ASP A 163 -12.96 0.12 19.40
N ILE A 164 -11.98 0.67 18.69
CA ILE A 164 -11.86 0.53 17.24
C ILE A 164 -11.55 -0.91 16.80
N MET A 165 -10.66 -1.63 17.51
CA MET A 165 -10.33 -3.01 17.16
C MET A 165 -11.46 -3.97 17.56
N THR A 166 -12.15 -3.70 18.67
CA THR A 166 -13.34 -4.45 19.06
C THR A 166 -14.45 -4.27 18.02
N ALA A 167 -14.71 -3.02 17.58
CA ALA A 167 -15.66 -2.74 16.50
C ALA A 167 -15.27 -3.47 15.21
N TYR A 168 -14.01 -3.37 14.80
CA TYR A 168 -13.55 -3.94 13.54
C TYR A 168 -13.63 -5.47 13.51
N ALA A 169 -13.13 -6.15 14.55
CA ALA A 169 -13.19 -7.60 14.66
C ALA A 169 -14.65 -8.10 14.75
N LEU A 170 -15.49 -7.44 15.55
CA LEU A 170 -16.90 -7.80 15.68
C LEU A 170 -17.64 -7.62 14.35
N TYR A 171 -17.37 -6.55 13.61
CA TYR A 171 -17.96 -6.32 12.30
C TYR A 171 -17.64 -7.45 11.32
N GLY A 172 -16.38 -7.88 11.24
CA GLY A 172 -15.98 -9.01 10.40
C GLY A 172 -16.68 -10.32 10.78
N LEU A 173 -16.76 -10.63 12.08
CA LEU A 173 -17.42 -11.85 12.56
C LEU A 173 -18.94 -11.84 12.30
N GLN A 174 -19.59 -10.69 12.43
CA GLN A 174 -21.01 -10.53 12.07
C GLN A 174 -21.24 -10.77 10.57
N LEU A 175 -20.37 -10.22 9.72
CA LEU A 175 -20.45 -10.44 8.28
C LEU A 175 -20.19 -11.89 7.88
N ALA A 176 -19.31 -12.59 8.61
CA ALA A 176 -19.09 -14.02 8.42
C ALA A 176 -20.34 -14.84 8.74
N GLU A 177 -21.01 -14.51 9.85
CA GLU A 177 -22.30 -15.09 10.23
C GLU A 177 -23.37 -14.82 9.14
N ASP A 178 -23.46 -13.59 8.63
CA ASP A 178 -24.39 -13.21 7.56
C ASP A 178 -24.12 -13.95 6.24
N ALA A 179 -22.86 -14.34 5.99
CA ALA A 179 -22.46 -15.16 4.85
C ALA A 179 -22.63 -16.68 5.09
N GLY A 180 -23.22 -17.09 6.22
CA GLY A 180 -23.50 -18.49 6.54
C GLY A 180 -22.33 -19.27 7.14
N TYR A 181 -21.21 -18.61 7.48
CA TYR A 181 -20.13 -19.27 8.20
C TYR A 181 -20.47 -19.44 9.69
N LYS A 182 -20.04 -20.56 10.27
CA LYS A 182 -20.25 -20.84 11.70
C LYS A 182 -19.32 -19.97 12.55
N VAL A 183 -19.90 -19.03 13.28
CA VAL A 183 -19.23 -18.23 14.31
C VAL A 183 -19.83 -18.58 15.66
N ASP A 184 -19.00 -18.76 16.69
CA ASP A 184 -19.48 -19.04 18.04
C ASP A 184 -20.35 -17.87 18.57
N PRO A 185 -21.64 -18.11 18.91
CA PRO A 185 -22.51 -17.07 19.45
C PRO A 185 -21.99 -16.42 20.72
N ALA A 186 -21.21 -17.15 21.54
CA ALA A 186 -20.62 -16.62 22.76
C ALA A 186 -19.52 -15.57 22.45
N VAL A 187 -18.73 -15.78 21.41
CA VAL A 187 -17.70 -14.82 20.96
C VAL A 187 -18.36 -13.52 20.51
N LEU A 188 -19.40 -13.62 19.68
CA LEU A 188 -20.18 -12.48 19.20
C LEU A 188 -20.87 -11.73 20.33
N LYS A 189 -21.46 -12.45 21.30
CA LYS A 189 -22.13 -11.86 22.47
C LYS A 189 -21.14 -11.07 23.34
N LYS A 190 -20.01 -11.67 23.71
CA LYS A 190 -18.95 -11.00 24.50
C LYS A 190 -18.40 -9.77 23.78
N GLY A 191 -18.18 -9.86 22.46
CA GLY A 191 -17.76 -8.74 21.64
C GLY A 191 -18.75 -7.57 21.66
N ARG A 192 -20.04 -7.85 21.51
CA ARG A 192 -21.11 -6.84 21.62
C ARG A 192 -21.15 -6.19 23.01
N GLU A 193 -21.04 -6.98 24.07
CA GLU A 193 -21.04 -6.47 25.45
C GLU A 193 -19.84 -5.55 25.72
N ALA A 194 -18.64 -5.96 25.29
CA ALA A 194 -17.44 -5.12 25.35
C ALA A 194 -17.62 -3.81 24.55
N LEU A 195 -18.14 -3.89 23.33
CA LEU A 195 -18.35 -2.73 22.46
C LEU A 195 -19.42 -1.77 22.99
N LYS A 196 -20.49 -2.26 23.60
CA LYS A 196 -21.47 -1.43 24.33
C LYS A 196 -20.81 -0.66 25.47
N GLY A 197 -19.90 -1.32 26.20
CA GLY A 197 -19.10 -0.69 27.24
C GLY A 197 -18.24 0.46 26.71
N PHE A 198 -17.72 0.36 25.49
CA PHE A 198 -16.98 1.43 24.81
C PHE A 198 -17.88 2.54 24.26
N ALA A 199 -19.01 2.19 23.65
CA ALA A 199 -19.92 3.13 22.98
C ALA A 199 -20.84 3.94 23.93
N GLY A 200 -21.02 3.47 25.17
CA GLY A 200 -21.81 4.17 26.19
C GLY A 200 -21.23 5.55 26.56
N ASN A 201 -22.09 6.48 26.99
CA ASN A 201 -21.72 7.86 27.35
C ASN A 201 -20.60 7.89 28.41
N ARG A 202 -19.35 8.06 27.96
CA ARG A 202 -18.20 8.33 28.83
C ARG A 202 -17.91 9.82 28.83
N THR A 203 -17.61 10.38 30.00
CA THR A 203 -17.03 11.71 30.09
C THR A 203 -15.69 11.74 29.34
N PRO A 204 -15.30 12.86 28.71
CA PRO A 204 -14.03 12.98 27.96
C PRO A 204 -12.79 12.55 28.77
N ALA A 205 -12.85 12.67 30.10
CA ALA A 205 -11.79 12.25 31.02
C ALA A 205 -11.59 10.72 31.08
N ALA A 206 -12.65 9.91 30.99
CA ALA A 206 -12.58 8.46 31.10
C ALA A 206 -12.15 7.75 29.80
N ALA A 207 -12.35 8.40 28.64
CA ALA A 207 -11.86 7.90 27.35
C ALA A 207 -10.33 8.10 27.20
N ALA A 208 -9.79 9.19 27.76
CA ALA A 208 -8.37 9.47 27.75
C ALA A 208 -7.54 8.58 28.71
N ASP A 209 -8.16 7.98 29.73
CA ASP A 209 -7.41 7.31 30.80
C ASP A 209 -7.07 5.82 30.52
N ARG A 210 -7.74 5.20 29.53
CA ARG A 210 -7.49 3.79 29.14
C ARG A 210 -6.59 3.62 27.92
N VAL A 211 -6.51 4.62 27.04
CA VAL A 211 -5.68 4.56 25.81
C VAL A 211 -4.20 4.91 26.08
N TYR A 212 -3.90 5.54 27.22
CA TYR A 212 -2.61 6.20 27.49
C TYR A 212 -1.71 5.51 28.53
N ARG A 213 -2.04 4.28 29.00
CA ARG A 213 -1.26 3.56 30.03
C ARG A 213 -0.36 2.43 29.53
N ALA A 214 -0.19 2.27 28.21
CA ALA A 214 0.79 1.36 27.64
C ALA A 214 1.91 2.17 26.97
N ASP A 215 3.06 2.24 27.66
CA ASP A 215 4.34 2.81 27.23
C ASP A 215 4.55 4.34 27.37
N PRO A 216 5.26 4.80 28.42
CA PRO A 216 5.67 6.19 28.62
C PRO A 216 6.73 6.70 27.61
N THR A 217 7.37 5.84 26.82
CA THR A 217 8.42 6.26 25.88
C THR A 217 7.90 6.71 24.51
N ALA A 218 6.64 6.39 24.19
CA ALA A 218 5.95 6.88 22.99
C ALA A 218 5.43 8.34 23.11
N LEU A 219 5.68 9.00 24.25
CA LEU A 219 5.03 10.25 24.64
C LEU A 219 5.67 11.55 24.10
N GLN A 220 6.71 11.52 23.27
CA GLN A 220 7.41 12.75 22.89
C GLN A 220 6.99 13.44 21.59
N GLU A 221 6.25 12.81 20.67
CA GLU A 221 5.99 13.44 19.35
C GLU A 221 4.57 13.28 18.76
N GLN A 222 3.49 13.49 19.54
CA GLN A 222 2.17 13.67 18.92
C GLN A 222 1.37 14.84 19.51
N PRO A 223 0.93 15.82 18.69
CA PRO A 223 0.18 16.97 19.17
C PRO A 223 -1.22 16.56 19.64
N LYS A 224 -1.67 17.23 20.71
CA LYS A 224 -2.98 17.08 21.39
C LYS A 224 -4.18 17.19 20.43
N ARG A 225 -4.53 16.14 19.68
CA ARG A 225 -5.79 16.03 18.90
C ARG A 225 -6.90 15.47 19.80
N ARG A 226 -7.65 16.35 20.48
CA ARG A 226 -8.59 15.95 21.56
C ARG A 226 -10.11 16.06 21.27
N THR A 227 -10.58 16.32 20.04
CA THR A 227 -12.04 16.53 19.82
C THR A 227 -12.74 15.76 18.68
N PRO A 228 -12.19 15.56 17.45
CA PRO A 228 -12.88 14.78 16.40
C PRO A 228 -12.70 13.25 16.55
N ALA A 229 -11.49 12.82 16.97
CA ALA A 229 -11.06 11.44 17.18
C ALA A 229 -12.07 10.57 17.95
N ALA A 230 -12.47 11.05 19.13
CA ALA A 230 -13.35 10.31 20.03
C ALA A 230 -14.80 10.21 19.53
N ALA A 231 -15.23 11.11 18.64
CA ALA A 231 -16.56 11.06 18.06
C ALA A 231 -16.65 9.98 16.96
N ALA A 232 -15.63 9.89 16.08
CA ALA A 232 -15.64 8.92 15.00
C ALA A 232 -15.54 7.47 15.50
N ASP A 233 -14.67 7.19 16.48
CA ASP A 233 -14.56 5.85 17.07
C ASP A 233 -15.87 5.40 17.72
N ARG A 234 -16.58 6.34 18.38
CA ARG A 234 -17.91 6.09 18.95
C ARG A 234 -18.94 5.83 17.85
N VAL A 235 -18.98 6.65 16.79
CA VAL A 235 -19.91 6.47 15.67
C VAL A 235 -19.69 5.11 15.00
N TYR A 236 -18.44 4.72 14.76
CA TYR A 236 -18.14 3.40 14.19
C TYR A 236 -18.57 2.25 15.11
N SER A 237 -18.33 2.38 16.41
CA SER A 237 -18.80 1.40 17.41
C SER A 237 -20.33 1.26 17.38
N LEU A 238 -21.05 2.38 17.32
CA LEU A 238 -22.52 2.41 17.20
C LEU A 238 -23.00 1.82 15.87
N TYR A 239 -22.30 2.09 14.78
CA TYR A 239 -22.56 1.50 13.47
C TYR A 239 -22.48 -0.02 13.50
N VAL A 240 -21.42 -0.58 14.07
CA VAL A 240 -21.25 -2.04 14.18
C VAL A 240 -22.30 -2.67 15.11
N LEU A 241 -22.59 -2.05 16.25
CA LEU A 241 -23.66 -2.52 17.15
C LEU A 241 -25.02 -2.54 16.44
N SER A 242 -25.29 -1.50 15.64
CA SER A 242 -26.55 -1.35 14.92
C SER A 242 -26.83 -2.38 13.83
N GLN A 243 -25.84 -3.21 13.47
CA GLN A 243 -26.00 -4.36 12.57
C GLN A 243 -26.87 -5.47 13.18
N ARG A 244 -27.01 -5.51 14.51
CA ARG A 244 -27.81 -6.52 15.23
C ARG A 244 -28.84 -5.90 16.17
N GLU A 245 -28.56 -4.73 16.73
CA GLU A 245 -29.42 -4.08 17.71
C GLU A 245 -29.55 -2.58 17.39
N GLY A 246 -30.77 -2.10 17.13
CA GLY A 246 -30.99 -0.68 16.77
C GLY A 246 -30.40 0.31 17.79
N PRO A 247 -29.89 1.48 17.36
CA PRO A 247 -29.35 2.48 18.28
C PRO A 247 -30.41 3.01 19.24
N ALA A 248 -30.00 3.32 20.48
CA ALA A 248 -30.86 3.94 21.48
C ALA A 248 -31.37 5.32 21.01
N ALA A 249 -32.51 5.77 21.55
CA ALA A 249 -33.17 6.99 21.10
C ALA A 249 -32.28 8.25 21.24
N ASP A 250 -31.55 8.36 22.36
CA ASP A 250 -30.61 9.43 22.67
C ASP A 250 -29.42 9.50 21.70
N THR A 251 -29.03 8.36 21.12
CA THR A 251 -27.97 8.27 20.12
C THR A 251 -28.32 9.05 18.86
N TRP A 252 -29.59 9.01 18.44
CA TRP A 252 -30.05 9.73 17.26
C TRP A 252 -30.03 11.24 17.48
N THR A 253 -30.47 11.71 18.65
CA THR A 253 -30.39 13.12 19.05
C THR A 253 -28.93 13.59 19.04
N TRP A 254 -28.02 12.80 19.62
CA TRP A 254 -26.60 13.13 19.62
C TRP A 254 -26.00 13.21 18.21
N LEU A 255 -26.35 12.28 17.31
CA LEU A 255 -25.90 12.31 15.91
C LEU A 255 -26.42 13.55 15.17
N GLU A 256 -27.69 13.89 15.35
CA GLU A 256 -28.33 15.06 14.73
C GLU A 256 -27.70 16.38 15.20
N GLU A 257 -27.47 16.55 16.51
CA GLU A 257 -26.78 17.71 17.08
C GLU A 257 -25.37 17.86 16.52
N ARG A 258 -24.62 16.75 16.45
CA ARG A 258 -23.23 16.73 15.96
C ARG A 258 -23.13 17.03 14.47
N ALA A 259 -24.06 16.51 13.67
CA ALA A 259 -24.16 16.82 12.25
C ALA A 259 -24.51 18.28 12.02
N THR A 260 -25.48 18.81 12.76
CA THR A 260 -25.89 20.23 12.69
C THR A 260 -24.73 21.17 13.07
N ALA A 261 -23.93 20.79 14.07
CA ALA A 261 -22.73 21.53 14.46
C ALA A 261 -21.55 21.37 13.49
N GLY A 262 -21.64 20.53 12.45
CA GLY A 262 -20.54 20.26 11.51
C GLY A 262 -19.35 19.51 12.14
N THR A 263 -19.56 18.85 13.27
CA THR A 263 -18.50 18.21 14.08
C THR A 263 -18.26 16.74 13.76
N LEU A 264 -19.14 16.12 12.95
CA LEU A 264 -18.92 14.78 12.45
C LEU A 264 -17.87 14.80 11.32
N SER A 265 -17.00 13.79 11.31
CA SER A 265 -16.15 13.51 10.16
C SER A 265 -16.99 12.99 8.99
N ASP A 266 -16.45 12.99 7.77
CA ASP A 266 -17.11 12.43 6.59
C ASP A 266 -17.40 10.93 6.78
N GLY A 267 -16.44 10.20 7.36
CA GLY A 267 -16.65 8.78 7.71
C GLY A 267 -17.78 8.59 8.72
N SER A 268 -17.87 9.47 9.73
CA SER A 268 -18.97 9.44 10.71
C SER A 268 -20.32 9.75 10.06
N LEU A 269 -20.37 10.70 9.12
CA LEU A 269 -21.58 11.02 8.37
C LEU A 269 -22.04 9.85 7.51
N ALA A 270 -21.11 9.15 6.85
CA ALA A 270 -21.40 7.95 6.06
C ALA A 270 -22.01 6.85 6.91
N PHE A 271 -21.41 6.53 8.05
CA PHE A 271 -21.96 5.53 8.97
C PHE A 271 -23.33 5.96 9.54
N ALA A 272 -23.48 7.24 9.94
CA ALA A 272 -24.75 7.76 10.43
C ALA A 272 -25.86 7.69 9.37
N LEU A 273 -25.54 7.98 8.10
CA LEU A 273 -26.46 7.84 6.97
C LEU A 273 -26.93 6.39 6.80
N GLU A 274 -26.01 5.43 6.71
CA GLU A 274 -26.36 4.02 6.53
C GLU A 274 -27.22 3.50 7.71
N MET A 275 -26.86 3.88 8.94
CA MET A 275 -27.66 3.57 10.12
C MET A 275 -29.07 4.15 10.02
N ALA A 276 -29.20 5.42 9.63
CA ALA A 276 -30.49 6.10 9.54
C ALA A 276 -31.40 5.49 8.46
N VAL A 277 -30.83 5.08 7.32
CA VAL A 277 -31.54 4.35 6.27
C VAL A 277 -32.08 3.04 6.80
N ARG A 278 -31.23 2.18 7.38
CA ARG A 278 -31.65 0.89 7.94
C ARG A 278 -32.65 1.05 9.07
N GLY A 279 -32.50 2.08 9.89
CA GLY A 279 -33.38 2.40 11.00
C GLY A 279 -34.71 3.03 10.60
N GLY A 280 -34.99 3.22 9.30
CA GLY A 280 -36.24 3.81 8.82
C GLY A 280 -36.40 5.28 9.23
N ARG A 281 -35.31 6.06 9.25
CA ARG A 281 -35.28 7.48 9.66
C ARG A 281 -35.02 8.42 8.47
N PRO A 282 -35.99 8.61 7.55
CA PRO A 282 -35.76 9.30 6.28
C PRO A 282 -35.36 10.78 6.41
N LYS A 283 -35.80 11.47 7.47
CA LYS A 283 -35.43 12.87 7.72
C LYS A 283 -33.94 13.01 8.08
N LEU A 284 -33.46 12.20 9.04
CA LEU A 284 -32.05 12.17 9.41
C LEU A 284 -31.17 11.66 8.27
N ALA A 285 -31.61 10.61 7.58
CA ALA A 285 -30.90 10.09 6.41
C ALA A 285 -30.73 11.18 5.35
N ARG A 286 -31.78 11.96 5.04
CA ARG A 286 -31.65 13.09 4.12
C ARG A 286 -30.64 14.13 4.61
N GLN A 287 -30.70 14.52 5.88
CA GLN A 287 -29.75 15.48 6.46
C GLN A 287 -28.30 15.01 6.35
N PHE A 288 -28.02 13.75 6.67
CA PHE A 288 -26.66 13.19 6.57
C PHE A 288 -26.21 13.06 5.10
N ALA A 289 -27.10 12.68 4.18
CA ALA A 289 -26.82 12.62 2.75
C ALA A 289 -26.50 14.01 2.17
N ASP A 290 -27.28 15.04 2.52
CA ASP A 290 -27.05 16.42 2.09
C ASP A 290 -25.71 16.94 2.64
N ALA A 291 -25.37 16.63 3.89
CA ALA A 291 -24.08 16.98 4.48
C ALA A 291 -22.90 16.30 3.77
N LEU A 292 -23.01 15.01 3.42
CA LEU A 292 -22.00 14.31 2.62
C LEU A 292 -21.84 14.94 1.24
N LYS A 293 -22.95 15.23 0.56
CA LYS A 293 -22.95 15.87 -0.76
C LYS A 293 -22.23 17.22 -0.72
N GLN A 294 -22.52 18.04 0.28
CA GLN A 294 -21.88 19.36 0.43
C GLN A 294 -20.38 19.28 0.71
N ARG A 295 -19.91 18.18 1.32
CA ARG A 295 -18.50 17.97 1.67
C ARG A 295 -17.71 17.19 0.62
N ALA A 296 -18.38 16.66 -0.40
CA ALA A 296 -17.72 15.95 -1.48
C ALA A 296 -16.71 16.85 -2.19
N VAL A 297 -15.47 16.40 -2.29
CA VAL A 297 -14.46 17.05 -3.13
C VAL A 297 -14.59 16.47 -4.52
N ILE A 298 -15.00 17.29 -5.49
CA ILE A 298 -15.23 16.85 -6.87
C ILE A 298 -14.17 17.46 -7.79
N GLU A 299 -13.32 16.60 -8.35
CA GLU A 299 -12.25 16.99 -9.26
C GLU A 299 -12.36 16.19 -10.56
N LYS A 300 -12.53 16.88 -11.70
CA LYS A 300 -12.70 16.25 -13.03
C LYS A 300 -13.81 15.18 -13.10
N GLY A 301 -14.85 15.31 -12.28
CA GLY A 301 -15.94 14.33 -12.20
C GLY A 301 -15.66 13.10 -11.32
N ALA A 302 -14.55 13.09 -10.58
CA ALA A 302 -14.30 12.13 -9.51
C ALA A 302 -14.66 12.77 -8.16
N ALA A 303 -15.45 12.08 -7.31
CA ALA A 303 -15.85 12.56 -6.00
C ALA A 303 -15.20 11.73 -4.88
N HIS A 304 -14.60 12.40 -3.89
CA HIS A 304 -14.03 11.77 -2.71
C HIS A 304 -14.21 12.60 -1.44
N TRP A 305 -13.98 11.97 -0.29
CA TRP A 305 -14.03 12.58 1.04
C TRP A 305 -12.70 12.37 1.76
N ARG A 306 -12.43 13.20 2.77
CA ARG A 306 -11.09 13.30 3.36
C ARG A 306 -11.07 13.08 4.86
N THR A 307 -12.13 13.38 5.58
CA THR A 307 -12.12 13.36 7.05
C THR A 307 -12.66 12.04 7.59
N GLY A 308 -11.78 11.20 8.12
CA GLY A 308 -12.14 9.98 8.86
C GLY A 308 -12.25 10.28 10.35
N GLY A 309 -11.26 10.99 10.89
CA GLY A 309 -11.24 11.47 12.26
C GLY A 309 -11.20 10.36 13.31
N TYR A 310 -10.54 9.22 13.06
CA TYR A 310 -10.35 8.14 14.04
C TYR A 310 -9.12 8.39 14.92
N SER A 311 -9.07 7.83 16.14
CA SER A 311 -7.98 8.10 17.11
C SER A 311 -6.62 7.51 16.72
N ARG A 312 -6.61 6.44 15.93
CA ARG A 312 -5.39 5.74 15.47
C ARG A 312 -5.44 5.28 14.01
N TRP A 313 -6.58 5.45 13.33
CA TRP A 313 -6.66 5.35 11.87
C TRP A 313 -6.57 6.76 11.31
N SER A 314 -5.46 7.07 10.64
CA SER A 314 -5.27 8.35 9.98
C SER A 314 -6.41 8.64 8.98
N ASP A 315 -6.64 9.90 8.63
CA ASP A 315 -7.61 10.34 7.64
C ASP A 315 -7.29 9.72 6.26
N ASP A 316 -7.71 8.48 6.00
CA ASP A 316 -7.54 7.79 4.72
C ASP A 316 -8.70 8.13 3.78
N PRO A 317 -8.43 8.85 2.67
CA PRO A 317 -9.49 9.22 1.74
C PRO A 317 -10.14 8.00 1.09
N PHE A 318 -9.46 6.87 0.92
CA PHE A 318 -10.02 5.68 0.27
C PHE A 318 -11.07 5.00 1.14
N GLU A 319 -10.76 4.77 2.41
CA GLU A 319 -11.71 4.16 3.35
C GLU A 319 -12.93 5.04 3.59
N VAL A 320 -12.70 6.34 3.78
CA VAL A 320 -13.76 7.30 4.01
C VAL A 320 -14.67 7.41 2.78
N THR A 321 -14.07 7.42 1.58
CA THR A 321 -14.83 7.43 0.33
C THR A 321 -15.57 6.11 0.10
N ALA A 322 -15.02 4.98 0.54
CA ALA A 322 -15.70 3.68 0.43
C ALA A 322 -16.91 3.61 1.38
N ALA A 323 -16.77 4.11 2.61
CA ALA A 323 -17.89 4.24 3.54
C ALA A 323 -18.97 5.17 2.96
N ALA A 324 -18.59 6.32 2.37
CA ALA A 324 -19.50 7.24 1.73
C ALA A 324 -20.24 6.59 0.55
N LEU A 325 -19.53 5.85 -0.33
CA LEU A 325 -20.15 5.10 -1.42
C LEU A 325 -21.21 4.13 -0.90
N LYS A 326 -20.86 3.32 0.10
CA LYS A 326 -21.77 2.35 0.72
C LYS A 326 -23.03 3.04 1.26
N ALA A 327 -22.85 4.15 1.97
CA ALA A 327 -23.95 4.91 2.56
C ALA A 327 -24.86 5.56 1.49
N LEU A 328 -24.28 6.12 0.43
CA LEU A 328 -25.02 6.70 -0.70
C LEU A 328 -25.79 5.63 -1.47
N VAL A 329 -25.18 4.47 -1.70
CA VAL A 329 -25.84 3.31 -2.29
C VAL A 329 -27.01 2.86 -1.43
N ALA A 330 -26.83 2.73 -0.11
CA ALA A 330 -27.90 2.38 0.82
C ALA A 330 -29.05 3.40 0.79
N TRP A 331 -28.72 4.69 0.80
CA TRP A 331 -29.67 5.80 0.69
C TRP A 331 -30.51 5.75 -0.59
N GLY A 332 -29.92 5.31 -1.70
CA GLY A 332 -30.63 5.18 -2.99
C GLY A 332 -30.98 6.51 -3.65
N GLY A 333 -30.34 7.61 -3.24
CA GLY A 333 -30.45 8.92 -3.86
C GLY A 333 -29.11 9.42 -4.41
N ASP A 334 -29.18 10.40 -5.33
CA ASP A 334 -28.02 11.07 -5.95
C ASP A 334 -27.09 10.16 -6.77
N GLU A 335 -27.65 9.51 -7.79
CA GLU A 335 -26.93 8.61 -8.70
C GLU A 335 -25.71 9.29 -9.35
N ALA A 336 -25.79 10.59 -9.65
CA ALA A 336 -24.66 11.35 -10.17
C ALA A 336 -23.47 11.36 -9.20
N LEU A 337 -23.71 11.55 -7.90
CA LEU A 337 -22.65 11.53 -6.90
C LEU A 337 -22.07 10.12 -6.72
N VAL A 338 -22.92 9.08 -6.77
CA VAL A 338 -22.47 7.67 -6.76
C VAL A 338 -21.52 7.43 -7.94
N GLU A 339 -21.92 7.76 -9.17
CA GLU A 339 -21.09 7.57 -10.37
C GLU A 339 -19.78 8.38 -10.32
N GLN A 340 -19.81 9.58 -9.75
CA GLN A 340 -18.59 10.36 -9.50
C GLN A 340 -17.67 9.67 -8.48
N THR A 341 -18.22 9.04 -7.44
CA THR A 341 -17.44 8.25 -6.47
C THR A 341 -16.85 6.98 -7.10
N LEU A 342 -17.60 6.28 -7.95
CA LEU A 342 -17.06 5.15 -8.73
C LEU A 342 -15.91 5.62 -9.63
N THR A 343 -16.07 6.78 -10.26
CA THR A 343 -15.04 7.40 -11.11
C THR A 343 -13.76 7.71 -10.33
N PHE A 344 -13.87 8.14 -9.08
CA PHE A 344 -12.70 8.31 -8.20
C PHE A 344 -11.93 7.00 -8.06
N PHE A 345 -12.60 5.90 -7.72
CA PHE A 345 -11.93 4.61 -7.53
C PHE A 345 -11.35 4.04 -8.82
N VAL A 346 -12.07 4.12 -9.95
CA VAL A 346 -11.54 3.66 -11.24
C VAL A 346 -10.26 4.41 -11.62
N ARG A 347 -10.22 5.72 -11.43
CA ARG A 347 -9.05 6.55 -11.79
C ARG A 347 -7.88 6.43 -10.82
N THR A 348 -8.13 6.00 -9.59
CA THR A 348 -7.11 5.85 -8.55
C THR A 348 -6.67 4.40 -8.35
N LYS A 349 -7.24 3.47 -9.11
CA LYS A 349 -6.84 2.06 -9.10
C LYS A 349 -5.41 1.93 -9.62
N GLN A 350 -4.59 1.14 -8.95
CA GLN A 350 -3.21 0.83 -9.31
C GLN A 350 -3.03 -0.67 -9.48
N GLY A 351 -2.94 -1.13 -10.72
CA GLY A 351 -2.97 -2.55 -11.05
C GLY A 351 -4.36 -3.11 -10.87
N ASN A 352 -4.40 -4.17 -10.08
CA ASN A 352 -5.58 -4.84 -9.60
C ASN A 352 -5.87 -4.48 -8.13
N ARG A 353 -5.45 -3.29 -7.64
CA ARG A 353 -5.62 -2.87 -6.23
C ARG A 353 -5.62 -1.35 -6.05
N TRP A 354 -5.78 -0.89 -4.82
CA TRP A 354 -5.63 0.51 -4.39
C TRP A 354 -4.50 0.65 -3.34
N ASN A 355 -4.48 1.79 -2.65
CA ASN A 355 -3.43 2.27 -1.75
C ASN A 355 -3.06 1.34 -0.58
N SER A 356 -3.83 0.29 -0.30
CA SER A 356 -3.44 -0.80 0.58
C SER A 356 -4.32 -2.02 0.35
N THR A 357 -3.95 -3.16 0.93
CA THR A 357 -4.84 -4.33 0.99
C THR A 357 -6.14 -3.97 1.73
N LYS A 358 -6.06 -3.11 2.76
CA LYS A 358 -7.23 -2.63 3.49
C LYS A 358 -8.10 -1.68 2.67
N ASP A 359 -7.53 -0.75 1.93
CA ASP A 359 -8.30 0.15 1.08
C ASP A 359 -9.01 -0.66 0.00
N THR A 360 -8.27 -1.55 -0.65
CA THR A 360 -8.82 -2.47 -1.65
C THR A 360 -9.97 -3.29 -1.07
N ALA A 361 -9.80 -3.80 0.15
CA ALA A 361 -10.83 -4.52 0.89
C ALA A 361 -12.12 -3.69 1.07
N MET A 362 -11.99 -2.46 1.60
CA MET A 362 -13.13 -1.59 1.91
C MET A 362 -13.82 -1.05 0.65
N ILE A 363 -13.04 -0.76 -0.38
CA ILE A 363 -13.53 -0.32 -1.69
C ILE A 363 -14.35 -1.43 -2.33
N LEU A 364 -13.79 -2.64 -2.43
CA LEU A 364 -14.52 -3.79 -2.95
C LEU A 364 -15.77 -4.09 -2.12
N PHE A 365 -15.68 -3.95 -0.79
CA PHE A 365 -16.82 -4.08 0.10
C PHE A 365 -17.95 -3.10 -0.22
N ALA A 366 -17.63 -1.81 -0.41
CA ALA A 366 -18.61 -0.80 -0.79
C ALA A 366 -19.19 -1.06 -2.18
N PHE A 367 -18.36 -1.53 -3.12
CA PHE A 367 -18.84 -1.91 -4.44
C PHE A 367 -19.75 -3.14 -4.44
N CYS A 368 -19.59 -4.08 -3.51
CA CYS A 368 -20.52 -5.21 -3.37
C CYS A 368 -21.96 -4.73 -3.29
N ASP A 369 -22.21 -3.71 -2.47
CA ASP A 369 -23.56 -3.18 -2.28
C ASP A 369 -24.06 -2.41 -3.51
N TYR A 370 -23.17 -1.73 -4.23
CA TYR A 370 -23.50 -1.08 -5.51
C TYR A 370 -23.89 -2.11 -6.55
N LEU A 371 -23.00 -3.09 -6.76
CA LEU A 371 -23.17 -4.18 -7.72
C LEU A 371 -24.41 -5.00 -7.39
N ALA A 372 -24.72 -5.26 -6.13
CA ALA A 372 -25.91 -6.02 -5.74
C ALA A 372 -27.24 -5.42 -6.27
N LYS A 373 -27.23 -4.16 -6.72
CA LYS A 373 -28.36 -3.47 -7.34
C LYS A 373 -28.31 -3.42 -8.88
N LYS A 374 -27.30 -4.02 -9.52
CA LYS A 374 -27.05 -4.02 -10.97
C LYS A 374 -27.34 -5.39 -11.60
N ASP A 375 -27.48 -5.41 -12.93
CA ASP A 375 -27.83 -6.60 -13.71
C ASP A 375 -26.57 -7.38 -14.15
N ALA A 376 -26.63 -8.71 -14.16
CA ALA A 376 -25.53 -9.58 -14.59
C ALA A 376 -25.10 -9.39 -16.06
N THR A 377 -25.91 -8.75 -16.90
CA THR A 377 -25.57 -8.37 -18.28
C THR A 377 -24.36 -7.43 -18.37
N GLU A 378 -24.04 -6.71 -17.29
CA GLU A 378 -22.83 -5.88 -17.21
C GLU A 378 -21.53 -6.70 -17.30
N LEU A 379 -21.58 -8.03 -17.16
CA LEU A 379 -20.41 -8.90 -17.29
C LEU A 379 -20.15 -9.40 -18.72
N LYS A 380 -21.05 -9.09 -19.68
CA LYS A 380 -20.89 -9.55 -21.07
C LYS A 380 -19.84 -8.71 -21.80
N ALA A 381 -18.84 -9.37 -22.37
CA ALA A 381 -17.77 -8.73 -23.12
C ALA A 381 -17.96 -8.83 -24.64
N LYS A 382 -17.69 -7.73 -25.35
CA LYS A 382 -17.47 -7.69 -26.80
C LYS A 382 -16.01 -7.31 -27.09
N PRO A 383 -15.45 -7.68 -28.25
CA PRO A 383 -14.14 -7.16 -28.66
C PRO A 383 -14.15 -5.62 -28.74
N LEU A 384 -13.00 -5.00 -28.45
CA LEU A 384 -12.80 -3.56 -28.62
C LEU A 384 -11.53 -3.30 -29.45
N ALA A 385 -11.44 -2.10 -30.02
CA ALA A 385 -10.28 -1.67 -30.80
C ALA A 385 -9.38 -0.77 -29.96
N LEU A 386 -8.08 -1.08 -29.93
CA LEU A 386 -7.05 -0.30 -29.28
C LEU A 386 -6.10 0.25 -30.34
N THR A 387 -5.87 1.56 -30.33
CA THR A 387 -4.83 2.18 -31.17
C THR A 387 -3.81 2.89 -30.28
N ILE A 388 -2.52 2.58 -30.45
CA ILE A 388 -1.43 3.21 -29.70
C ILE A 388 -0.39 3.72 -30.70
N GLY A 389 -0.12 5.02 -30.66
CA GLY A 389 0.85 5.62 -31.58
C GLY A 389 0.52 5.39 -33.06
N GLY A 390 -0.77 5.31 -33.40
CA GLY A 390 -1.27 5.02 -34.75
C GLY A 390 -1.25 3.55 -35.16
N ARG A 391 -0.79 2.62 -34.30
CA ARG A 391 -0.85 1.17 -34.56
C ARG A 391 -2.08 0.56 -33.91
N ALA A 392 -2.84 -0.21 -34.68
CA ALA A 392 -4.03 -0.91 -34.20
C ALA A 392 -3.67 -2.26 -33.55
N HIS A 393 -4.34 -2.57 -32.45
CA HIS A 393 -4.24 -3.79 -31.67
C HIS A 393 -5.65 -4.32 -31.40
N ALA A 394 -5.86 -5.62 -31.60
CA ALA A 394 -7.12 -6.27 -31.30
C ALA A 394 -7.20 -6.64 -29.81
N VAL A 395 -8.32 -6.31 -29.16
CA VAL A 395 -8.57 -6.68 -27.76
C VAL A 395 -9.74 -7.64 -27.72
N ARG A 396 -9.48 -8.87 -27.25
CA ARG A 396 -10.47 -9.94 -27.12
C ARG A 396 -10.47 -10.44 -25.68
N PHE A 397 -11.66 -10.66 -25.15
CA PHE A 397 -11.87 -11.13 -23.78
C PHE A 397 -11.89 -12.66 -23.68
N ASP A 398 -12.26 -13.36 -24.76
CA ASP A 398 -12.23 -14.83 -24.86
C ASP A 398 -12.89 -15.54 -23.65
N GLY A 399 -14.01 -14.99 -23.18
CA GLY A 399 -14.76 -15.51 -22.02
C GLY A 399 -14.23 -15.11 -20.65
N LYS A 400 -13.17 -14.28 -20.58
CA LYS A 400 -12.60 -13.76 -19.33
C LYS A 400 -13.25 -12.43 -18.90
N LEU A 401 -13.19 -12.15 -17.60
CA LEU A 401 -13.68 -10.91 -16.99
C LEU A 401 -12.77 -9.71 -17.30
N ALA A 402 -11.49 -9.95 -17.50
CA ALA A 402 -10.54 -8.96 -17.98
C ALA A 402 -9.58 -9.60 -18.98
N THR A 403 -8.99 -8.76 -19.84
CA THR A 403 -7.97 -9.18 -20.80
C THR A 403 -6.80 -8.22 -20.79
N LYS A 404 -5.62 -8.70 -21.14
CA LYS A 404 -4.38 -7.94 -21.09
C LYS A 404 -3.74 -7.88 -22.46
N VAL A 405 -3.35 -6.68 -22.87
CA VAL A 405 -2.46 -6.42 -24.00
C VAL A 405 -1.08 -6.08 -23.46
N VAL A 406 -0.04 -6.75 -23.95
CA VAL A 406 1.35 -6.49 -23.55
C VAL A 406 2.14 -6.04 -24.77
N LEU A 407 2.74 -4.85 -24.69
CA LEU A 407 3.53 -4.25 -25.75
C LEU A 407 4.97 -4.01 -25.26
N PRO A 408 5.98 -4.66 -25.86
CA PRO A 408 7.38 -4.36 -25.58
C PRO A 408 7.70 -2.89 -25.87
N ALA A 409 8.65 -2.32 -25.11
CA ALA A 409 9.11 -0.94 -25.25
C ALA A 409 9.51 -0.58 -26.70
N GLU A 410 10.09 -1.52 -27.44
CA GLU A 410 10.50 -1.38 -28.85
C GLU A 410 9.34 -1.11 -29.81
N GLN A 411 8.11 -1.49 -29.43
CA GLN A 411 6.90 -1.28 -30.23
C GLN A 411 6.22 0.05 -29.93
N LEU A 412 6.64 0.74 -28.85
CA LEU A 412 6.06 1.99 -28.39
C LEU A 412 6.83 3.19 -28.96
N PRO A 413 6.12 4.25 -29.39
CA PRO A 413 6.79 5.51 -29.68
C PRO A 413 7.33 6.15 -28.38
N ALA A 414 8.40 6.93 -28.51
CA ALA A 414 8.98 7.66 -27.39
C ALA A 414 8.18 8.95 -27.10
N GLY A 415 8.03 9.30 -25.82
CA GLY A 415 7.36 10.53 -25.40
C GLY A 415 5.83 10.42 -25.37
N LYS A 416 5.16 11.57 -25.50
CA LYS A 416 3.69 11.67 -25.48
C LYS A 416 3.08 10.84 -26.59
N THR A 417 2.37 9.79 -26.20
CA THR A 417 1.76 8.81 -27.08
C THR A 417 0.27 8.80 -26.87
N GLU A 418 -0.51 8.99 -27.93
CA GLU A 418 -1.97 8.81 -27.85
C GLU A 418 -2.31 7.32 -27.81
N MET A 419 -3.13 6.95 -26.83
CA MET A 419 -3.84 5.69 -26.72
C MET A 419 -5.32 5.97 -26.94
N ARG A 420 -5.92 5.32 -27.94
CA ARG A 420 -7.34 5.43 -28.25
C ARG A 420 -8.02 4.07 -28.09
N ILE A 421 -9.13 4.06 -27.37
CA ILE A 421 -9.92 2.86 -27.10
C ILE A 421 -11.31 3.10 -27.71
N GLU A 422 -11.69 2.28 -28.69
CA GLU A 422 -12.97 2.39 -29.38
C GLU A 422 -13.84 1.18 -29.04
N THR A 423 -15.02 1.44 -28.49
CA THR A 423 -15.94 0.41 -27.99
C THR A 423 -17.39 0.89 -28.01
N GLU A 424 -18.32 -0.02 -28.25
CA GLU A 424 -19.77 0.21 -28.06
C GLU A 424 -20.24 -0.07 -26.62
N MET A 425 -19.38 -0.71 -25.82
CA MET A 425 -19.69 -1.06 -24.43
C MET A 425 -19.57 0.16 -23.53
N LYS A 426 -20.54 0.36 -22.63
CA LYS A 426 -20.50 1.43 -21.63
C LYS A 426 -19.74 0.97 -20.40
N GLY A 427 -18.98 1.88 -19.78
CA GLY A 427 -18.30 1.60 -18.51
C GLY A 427 -17.08 0.69 -18.63
N VAL A 428 -16.54 0.50 -19.85
CA VAL A 428 -15.25 -0.20 -20.04
C VAL A 428 -14.18 0.54 -19.27
N THR A 429 -13.45 -0.18 -18.44
CA THR A 429 -12.29 0.36 -17.72
C THR A 429 -11.00 -0.13 -18.36
N TYR A 430 -9.95 0.67 -18.22
CA TYR A 430 -8.59 0.26 -18.56
C TYR A 430 -7.64 0.57 -17.42
N HIS A 431 -6.58 -0.22 -17.35
CA HIS A 431 -5.44 -0.02 -16.47
C HIS A 431 -4.14 -0.26 -17.24
N ALA A 432 -3.37 0.81 -17.46
CA ALA A 432 -2.14 0.80 -18.24
C ALA A 432 -0.92 0.99 -17.32
N VAL A 433 0.03 0.05 -17.32
CA VAL A 433 1.33 0.16 -16.65
C VAL A 433 2.44 0.00 -17.65
N PHE A 434 3.25 1.04 -17.80
CA PHE A 434 4.54 0.95 -18.45
C PHE A 434 5.64 0.83 -17.40
N ARG A 435 6.39 -0.28 -17.42
CA ARG A 435 7.62 -0.42 -16.64
C ARG A 435 8.80 -0.41 -17.58
N ASN A 436 9.79 0.43 -17.27
CA ASN A 436 11.05 0.52 -18.02
C ASN A 436 12.22 0.46 -17.06
N TRP A 437 13.21 -0.37 -17.37
CA TRP A 437 14.48 -0.44 -16.67
C TRP A 437 15.59 0.05 -17.57
N LYS A 438 16.38 1.00 -17.07
CA LYS A 438 17.63 1.43 -17.67
C LYS A 438 18.78 0.91 -16.83
N ALA A 439 19.52 -0.06 -17.36
CA ALA A 439 20.72 -0.58 -16.70
C ALA A 439 21.96 0.21 -17.11
N GLY A 440 22.86 0.44 -16.16
CA GLY A 440 24.12 1.13 -16.47
C GLY A 440 24.95 1.49 -15.24
N ARG A 441 26.23 1.77 -15.47
CA ARG A 441 27.16 2.27 -14.44
C ARG A 441 27.02 3.76 -14.17
N ASN A 442 26.38 4.50 -15.08
CA ASN A 442 26.16 5.93 -15.02
C ASN A 442 24.67 6.23 -15.23
N LEU A 443 23.91 6.25 -14.13
CA LEU A 443 22.49 6.58 -14.13
C LEU A 443 22.30 7.97 -13.52
N ALA A 444 21.51 8.79 -14.20
CA ALA A 444 21.10 10.09 -13.71
C ALA A 444 19.99 9.94 -12.65
N PRO A 445 19.84 10.93 -11.75
CA PRO A 445 18.66 11.00 -10.88
C PRO A 445 17.39 11.16 -11.72
N VAL A 446 16.30 10.59 -11.21
CA VAL A 446 14.96 10.69 -11.82
C VAL A 446 13.99 11.05 -10.71
N ALA A 447 13.15 12.06 -10.95
CA ALA A 447 12.09 12.45 -10.05
C ALA A 447 10.74 12.21 -10.71
N GLN A 448 9.87 11.45 -10.03
CA GLN A 448 8.51 11.14 -10.49
C GLN A 448 7.54 11.20 -9.31
N GLY A 449 7.24 12.41 -8.84
CA GLY A 449 6.46 12.63 -7.61
C GLY A 449 7.33 12.67 -6.35
N LEU A 450 8.48 11.98 -6.33
CA LEU A 450 9.50 12.10 -5.28
C LEU A 450 10.84 12.56 -5.87
N VAL A 451 11.53 13.46 -5.17
CA VAL A 451 12.92 13.83 -5.41
C VAL A 451 13.79 13.08 -4.41
N VAL A 452 14.82 12.38 -4.89
CA VAL A 452 15.72 11.58 -4.06
C VAL A 452 17.15 12.05 -4.24
N GLU A 453 17.74 12.52 -3.15
CA GLU A 453 19.15 12.87 -3.08
C GLU A 453 19.90 11.85 -2.23
N ARG A 454 21.10 11.48 -2.66
CA ARG A 454 22.00 10.61 -1.90
C ARG A 454 23.37 11.24 -1.76
N ARG A 455 23.92 11.24 -0.55
CA ARG A 455 25.25 11.77 -0.24
C ARG A 455 26.07 10.75 0.54
N PHE A 456 27.33 10.60 0.15
CA PHE A 456 28.29 9.79 0.87
C PHE A 456 29.28 10.69 1.60
N ALA A 457 29.70 10.27 2.80
CA ALA A 457 30.73 10.98 3.55
C ALA A 457 31.69 9.98 4.21
N LEU A 458 32.99 10.30 4.21
CA LEU A 458 33.99 9.55 4.95
C LEU A 458 33.87 9.86 6.44
N VAL A 459 33.95 8.82 7.26
CA VAL A 459 33.79 8.88 8.72
C VAL A 459 34.99 8.22 9.39
N ASP A 460 35.45 8.80 10.50
CA ASP A 460 36.46 8.18 11.35
C ASP A 460 35.88 7.13 12.32
N GLU A 461 36.74 6.46 13.08
CA GLU A 461 36.33 5.44 14.07
C GLU A 461 35.56 6.01 15.27
N LYS A 462 35.48 7.34 15.40
CA LYS A 462 34.77 8.03 16.49
C LYS A 462 33.39 8.57 16.05
N GLY A 463 33.00 8.32 14.79
CA GLY A 463 31.74 8.83 14.24
C GLY A 463 31.80 10.30 13.79
N THR A 464 33.00 10.85 13.58
CA THR A 464 33.18 12.19 13.05
C THR A 464 33.17 12.15 11.53
N VAL A 465 32.33 12.96 10.91
CA VAL A 465 32.36 13.14 9.45
C VAL A 465 33.62 13.93 9.08
N LEU A 466 34.50 13.32 8.29
CA LEU A 466 35.77 13.91 7.86
C LEU A 466 35.63 14.72 6.57
N LYS A 467 34.93 14.16 5.57
CA LYS A 467 34.67 14.83 4.29
C LYS A 467 33.45 14.23 3.59
N THR A 468 32.74 15.04 2.83
CA THR A 468 31.79 14.54 1.82
C THR A 468 32.57 13.94 0.65
N LEU A 469 32.10 12.81 0.12
CA LEU A 469 32.70 12.12 -1.02
C LEU A 469 32.02 12.52 -2.33
N ALA A 470 32.81 12.73 -3.37
CA ALA A 470 32.35 12.82 -4.76
C ALA A 470 32.39 11.44 -5.42
N SER A 471 31.55 11.22 -6.45
CA SER A 471 31.57 9.98 -7.22
C SER A 471 32.94 9.81 -7.90
N GLY A 472 33.57 8.66 -7.73
CA GLY A 472 34.93 8.37 -8.19
C GLY A 472 36.01 8.61 -7.13
N ASP A 473 35.64 9.16 -5.97
CA ASP A 473 36.57 9.33 -4.84
C ASP A 473 37.10 8.00 -4.32
N THR A 474 38.26 8.10 -3.70
CA THR A 474 39.03 6.97 -3.19
C THR A 474 39.09 6.98 -1.66
N VAL A 475 38.92 5.80 -1.06
CA VAL A 475 39.06 5.55 0.37
C VAL A 475 39.95 4.34 0.65
N PRO A 476 40.71 4.32 1.75
CA PRO A 476 41.40 3.11 2.20
C PRO A 476 40.43 1.98 2.57
N ARG A 477 40.86 0.74 2.39
CA ARG A 477 40.18 -0.43 2.97
C ARG A 477 40.04 -0.25 4.49
N GLY A 478 38.87 -0.61 5.02
CA GLY A 478 38.46 -0.43 6.41
C GLY A 478 37.93 0.95 6.74
N SER A 479 37.83 1.87 5.77
CA SER A 479 37.19 3.17 6.00
C SER A 479 35.68 3.04 6.21
N PHE A 480 35.13 3.87 7.10
CA PHE A 480 33.69 3.99 7.31
C PHE A 480 33.12 5.07 6.39
N VAL A 481 31.99 4.76 5.76
CA VAL A 481 31.32 5.65 4.81
C VAL A 481 29.85 5.79 5.22
N ARG A 482 29.45 7.00 5.60
CA ARG A 482 28.03 7.33 5.83
C ARG A 482 27.32 7.48 4.49
N SER A 483 26.16 6.86 4.34
CA SER A 483 25.25 7.04 3.21
C SER A 483 23.95 7.67 3.72
N GLU A 484 23.72 8.92 3.34
CA GLU A 484 22.49 9.66 3.66
C GLU A 484 21.60 9.76 2.43
N VAL A 485 20.34 9.39 2.58
CA VAL A 485 19.29 9.50 1.55
C VAL A 485 18.23 10.49 2.05
N VAL A 486 17.95 11.49 1.24
CA VAL A 486 16.86 12.44 1.47
C VAL A 486 15.81 12.21 0.39
N ALA A 487 14.61 11.79 0.80
CA ALA A 487 13.45 11.69 -0.08
C ALA A 487 12.50 12.84 0.22
N ARG A 488 11.96 13.48 -0.82
CA ARG A 488 11.04 14.61 -0.71
C ARG A 488 9.89 14.50 -1.70
N ALA A 489 8.67 14.61 -1.22
CA ALA A 489 7.50 14.71 -2.09
C ALA A 489 7.45 16.05 -2.83
N GLN A 490 7.15 15.99 -4.14
CA GLN A 490 6.97 17.19 -4.97
C GLN A 490 5.63 17.89 -4.66
N ALA A 491 4.61 17.11 -4.34
CA ALA A 491 3.35 17.63 -3.83
C ALA A 491 3.44 17.89 -2.32
N PRO A 492 2.83 18.96 -1.79
CA PRO A 492 2.82 19.24 -0.36
C PRO A 492 1.94 18.24 0.40
N GLY A 493 2.42 17.75 1.54
CA GLY A 493 1.64 16.91 2.46
C GLY A 493 2.48 15.85 3.15
N ALA A 494 1.85 15.11 4.07
CA ALA A 494 2.42 13.85 4.53
C ALA A 494 2.33 12.82 3.41
N VAL A 495 3.34 11.95 3.31
CA VAL A 495 3.32 10.78 2.43
C VAL A 495 3.06 9.53 3.24
N ARG A 496 2.35 8.57 2.66
CA ARG A 496 2.05 7.29 3.31
C ARG A 496 2.70 6.13 2.58
N TYR A 497 3.07 5.11 3.34
CA TYR A 497 3.66 3.88 2.82
C TYR A 497 4.89 4.14 1.94
N LEU A 498 5.76 5.04 2.39
CA LEU A 498 7.01 5.38 1.71
C LEU A 498 8.07 4.34 2.05
N LEU A 499 8.60 3.68 1.02
CA LEU A 499 9.78 2.83 1.10
C LEU A 499 10.99 3.60 0.58
N VAL A 500 12.05 3.70 1.40
CA VAL A 500 13.36 4.22 0.99
C VAL A 500 14.35 3.06 0.96
N GLU A 501 14.94 2.79 -0.20
CA GLU A 501 16.01 1.82 -0.37
C GLU A 501 17.36 2.51 -0.55
N ASN A 502 18.36 2.08 0.23
CA ASN A 502 19.72 2.62 0.25
C ASN A 502 20.75 1.51 -0.05
N PRO A 503 21.02 1.19 -1.33
CA PRO A 503 21.91 0.10 -1.72
C PRO A 503 23.37 0.32 -1.33
N LYS A 504 24.04 -0.67 -0.76
CA LYS A 504 25.47 -0.56 -0.40
C LYS A 504 26.35 -0.72 -1.67
N PRO A 505 27.52 -0.06 -1.75
CA PRO A 505 28.53 -0.42 -2.75
C PRO A 505 28.94 -1.89 -2.54
N GLY A 506 29.12 -2.67 -3.61
CA GLY A 506 29.33 -4.12 -3.51
C GLY A 506 30.55 -4.59 -2.70
N GLY A 507 31.55 -3.72 -2.52
CA GLY A 507 32.74 -3.99 -1.69
C GLY A 507 32.62 -3.53 -0.24
N CYS A 508 31.42 -3.12 0.19
CA CYS A 508 31.16 -2.61 1.51
C CYS A 508 30.21 -3.51 2.30
N GLU A 509 30.29 -3.44 3.62
CA GLU A 509 29.34 -4.09 4.53
C GLU A 509 28.59 -3.08 5.40
N THR A 510 27.35 -3.44 5.78
CA THR A 510 26.48 -2.58 6.59
C THR A 510 26.88 -2.65 8.06
N ILE A 511 27.08 -1.48 8.67
CA ILE A 511 27.28 -1.38 10.11
C ILE A 511 25.93 -1.40 10.82
N ALA A 512 25.86 -2.25 11.85
CA ALA A 512 24.67 -2.40 12.68
C ALA A 512 24.25 -1.04 13.29
N PRO A 513 22.94 -0.73 13.33
CA PRO A 513 22.45 0.55 13.86
C PRO A 513 22.82 0.80 15.33
N GLN A 514 23.07 -0.26 16.09
CA GLN A 514 23.39 -0.18 17.52
C GLN A 514 24.88 0.07 17.81
N ASP A 515 25.72 0.18 16.78
CA ASP A 515 27.13 0.53 16.98
C ASP A 515 27.26 1.95 17.55
N LYS A 516 27.67 2.04 18.82
CA LYS A 516 27.78 3.30 19.56
C LYS A 516 28.71 4.33 18.92
N ARG A 517 29.65 3.91 18.06
CA ARG A 517 30.53 4.84 17.34
C ARG A 517 29.74 5.69 16.36
N PHE A 518 28.64 5.17 15.82
CA PHE A 518 27.91 5.78 14.70
C PHE A 518 26.45 6.12 15.03
N GLU A 519 26.02 5.97 16.28
CA GLU A 519 24.64 6.23 16.72
C GLU A 519 24.11 7.59 16.23
N LYS A 520 24.93 8.65 16.30
CA LYS A 520 24.57 10.01 15.84
C LYS A 520 24.51 10.18 14.33
N LEU A 521 25.03 9.22 13.55
CA LEU A 521 25.10 9.25 12.10
C LEU A 521 24.02 8.39 11.44
N VAL A 522 23.34 7.55 12.21
CA VAL A 522 22.25 6.69 11.76
C VAL A 522 20.93 7.40 12.02
N SER A 523 20.04 7.39 11.04
CA SER A 523 18.69 7.95 11.15
C SER A 523 17.73 7.06 10.38
N SER A 524 16.55 6.84 10.92
CA SER A 524 15.42 6.21 10.22
C SER A 524 14.20 7.13 10.09
N SER A 525 14.31 8.41 10.49
CA SER A 525 13.21 9.40 10.44
C SER A 525 11.85 8.91 10.99
N GLY A 526 11.84 8.01 11.98
CA GLY A 526 10.62 7.40 12.53
C GLY A 526 10.13 6.14 11.79
N GLY A 527 10.75 5.78 10.66
CA GLY A 527 10.48 4.55 9.92
C GLY A 527 11.18 3.31 10.47
N LEU A 528 10.66 2.15 10.09
CA LEU A 528 11.23 0.83 10.40
C LEU A 528 12.43 0.54 9.49
N ARG A 529 13.62 0.38 10.08
CA ARG A 529 14.83 -0.03 9.36
C ARG A 529 14.88 -1.55 9.20
N GLU A 530 15.19 -1.99 7.98
CA GLU A 530 15.45 -3.38 7.62
C GLU A 530 16.80 -3.48 6.90
N ASP A 531 17.75 -4.22 7.49
CA ASP A 531 19.06 -4.46 6.87
C ASP A 531 18.99 -5.72 6.02
N ARG A 532 19.28 -5.59 4.72
CA ARG A 532 19.39 -6.69 3.76
C ARG A 532 20.83 -6.79 3.25
N ASP A 533 21.18 -7.94 2.68
CA ASP A 533 22.54 -8.20 2.19
C ASP A 533 23.06 -7.12 1.23
N ALA A 534 22.22 -6.61 0.32
CA ALA A 534 22.64 -5.63 -0.70
C ALA A 534 22.28 -4.17 -0.38
N LYS A 535 21.45 -3.91 0.63
CA LYS A 535 20.86 -2.59 0.87
C LYS A 535 20.29 -2.45 2.28
N VAL A 536 20.12 -1.21 2.73
CA VAL A 536 19.29 -0.89 3.90
C VAL A 536 17.97 -0.32 3.42
N CYS A 537 16.86 -0.82 3.93
CA CYS A 537 15.52 -0.32 3.64
C CYS A 537 14.92 0.42 4.84
N TYR A 538 14.12 1.44 4.58
CA TYR A 538 13.38 2.18 5.58
C TYR A 538 11.91 2.23 5.16
N HIS A 539 11.04 1.71 6.01
CA HIS A 539 9.60 1.65 5.77
C HIS A 539 8.90 2.70 6.64
N HIS A 540 8.25 3.67 6.00
CA HIS A 540 7.51 4.74 6.65
C HIS A 540 6.01 4.55 6.38
N GLU A 541 5.24 4.25 7.42
CA GLU A 541 3.77 4.15 7.32
C GLU A 541 3.15 5.52 7.04
N GLU A 542 3.57 6.53 7.80
CA GLU A 542 3.31 7.94 7.56
C GLU A 542 4.62 8.71 7.74
N ALA A 543 4.92 9.62 6.82
CA ALA A 543 6.09 10.45 6.86
C ALA A 543 5.74 11.91 6.53
N PRO A 544 6.47 12.88 7.11
CA PRO A 544 6.38 14.26 6.65
C PRO A 544 6.77 14.36 5.16
N ASN A 545 6.57 15.53 4.57
CA ASN A 545 6.89 15.80 3.16
C ASN A 545 8.36 15.51 2.76
N SER A 546 9.26 15.32 3.74
CA SER A 546 10.63 14.91 3.50
C SER A 546 11.16 14.07 4.65
N VAL A 547 11.82 12.96 4.33
CA VAL A 547 12.54 12.09 5.28
C VAL A 547 14.03 12.11 5.00
N ARG A 548 14.83 11.84 6.03
CA ARG A 548 16.30 11.81 5.96
C ARG A 548 16.80 10.54 6.67
N ASP A 549 17.04 9.52 5.88
CA ASP A 549 17.47 8.22 6.37
C ASP A 549 18.96 8.03 6.11
N SER A 550 19.69 7.49 7.08
CA SER A 550 21.12 7.28 6.93
C SER A 550 21.62 6.02 7.64
N CYS A 551 22.62 5.42 7.03
CA CYS A 551 23.36 4.27 7.55
C CYS A 551 24.86 4.48 7.35
N VAL A 552 25.67 3.61 7.98
CA VAL A 552 27.12 3.60 7.82
C VAL A 552 27.52 2.26 7.22
N PHE A 553 28.43 2.31 6.25
CA PHE A 553 29.07 1.17 5.64
C PHE A 553 30.55 1.11 6.02
N VAL A 554 31.16 -0.07 5.97
CA VAL A 554 32.61 -0.26 6.03
C VAL A 554 33.12 -0.80 4.69
N ALA A 555 34.20 -0.21 4.17
CA ALA A 555 34.81 -0.62 2.91
C ALA A 555 35.71 -1.85 3.10
N GLU A 556 35.21 -3.05 2.84
CA GLU A 556 35.91 -4.30 3.15
C GLU A 556 36.81 -4.82 2.03
N LEU A 557 36.35 -4.68 0.77
CA LEU A 557 37.05 -5.21 -0.39
C LEU A 557 37.70 -4.07 -1.19
N PRO A 558 38.98 -4.20 -1.59
CA PRO A 558 39.58 -3.26 -2.53
C PRO A 558 39.00 -3.45 -3.93
N GLY A 559 38.82 -2.35 -4.66
CA GLY A 559 38.24 -2.36 -6.01
C GLY A 559 37.46 -1.08 -6.34
N GLU A 560 36.82 -1.07 -7.51
CA GLU A 560 35.90 -0.02 -7.94
C GLU A 560 34.47 -0.55 -7.93
N PHE A 561 33.62 0.04 -7.09
CA PHE A 561 32.24 -0.40 -6.89
C PHE A 561 31.27 0.70 -7.29
N VAL A 562 30.28 0.34 -8.09
CA VAL A 562 29.14 1.21 -8.38
C VAL A 562 28.06 0.92 -7.34
N ALA A 563 27.71 1.91 -6.54
CA ALA A 563 26.49 1.89 -5.75
C ALA A 563 25.31 2.20 -6.68
N ALA A 564 24.33 1.30 -6.69
CA ALA A 564 23.06 1.55 -7.35
C ALA A 564 22.37 2.81 -6.77
N PRO A 565 21.52 3.48 -7.55
CA PRO A 565 20.71 4.59 -7.06
C PRO A 565 20.01 4.25 -5.74
N ALA A 566 19.96 5.20 -4.80
CA ALA A 566 18.94 5.11 -3.76
C ALA A 566 17.59 5.38 -4.39
N VAL A 567 16.57 4.66 -3.94
CA VAL A 567 15.21 4.74 -4.46
C VAL A 567 14.30 5.13 -3.31
N ALA A 568 13.33 5.99 -3.59
CA ALA A 568 12.18 6.21 -2.72
C ALA A 568 10.92 6.02 -3.54
N GLU A 569 9.96 5.26 -3.02
CA GLU A 569 8.69 5.01 -3.72
C GLU A 569 7.55 4.83 -2.72
N LEU A 570 6.34 5.18 -3.14
CA LEU A 570 5.15 4.80 -2.40
C LEU A 570 4.81 3.36 -2.77
N MET A 571 4.76 2.46 -1.79
CA MET A 571 4.61 1.01 -2.01
C MET A 571 3.34 0.63 -2.81
N TYR A 572 2.31 1.47 -2.73
CA TYR A 572 1.03 1.26 -3.40
C TYR A 572 0.74 2.24 -4.54
N HIS A 573 1.63 3.24 -4.72
CA HIS A 573 1.66 4.16 -5.84
C HIS A 573 3.08 4.12 -6.45
N PRO A 574 3.51 3.01 -7.05
CA PRO A 574 4.87 2.85 -7.58
C PRO A 574 5.17 3.81 -8.75
N GLU A 575 4.17 4.45 -9.34
CA GLU A 575 4.35 5.59 -10.24
C GLU A 575 4.73 6.89 -9.50
N THR A 576 4.52 6.96 -8.18
CA THR A 576 5.04 8.03 -7.32
C THR A 576 6.33 7.57 -6.68
N ARG A 577 7.45 7.84 -7.36
CA ARG A 577 8.79 7.45 -6.95
C ARG A 577 9.87 8.41 -7.38
N GLY A 578 11.07 8.15 -6.92
CA GLY A 578 12.25 8.89 -7.30
C GLY A 578 13.50 8.08 -7.04
N GLN A 579 14.59 8.49 -7.65
CA GLN A 579 15.88 7.87 -7.45
C GLN A 579 17.02 8.88 -7.57
N SER A 580 18.10 8.61 -6.85
CA SER A 580 19.35 9.34 -7.02
C SER A 580 20.07 8.93 -8.32
N GLY A 581 21.24 9.51 -8.57
CA GLY A 581 22.19 8.93 -9.54
C GLY A 581 22.96 7.74 -8.95
N THR A 582 23.71 7.04 -9.80
CA THR A 582 24.74 6.08 -9.37
C THR A 582 25.92 6.79 -8.71
N PHE A 583 26.60 6.11 -7.79
CA PHE A 583 27.82 6.63 -7.15
C PHE A 583 28.95 5.61 -7.27
N VAL A 584 30.14 6.03 -7.71
CA VAL A 584 31.32 5.17 -7.80
C VAL A 584 32.19 5.37 -6.57
N LEU A 585 32.51 4.30 -5.86
CA LEU A 585 33.46 4.30 -4.75
C LEU A 585 34.67 3.46 -5.10
N LYS A 586 35.88 4.04 -4.98
CA LYS A 586 37.14 3.33 -5.15
C LYS A 586 37.74 3.01 -3.78
N VAL A 587 38.01 1.73 -3.53
CA VAL A 587 38.61 1.25 -2.28
C VAL A 587 40.02 0.76 -2.58
N LEU A 588 41.03 1.38 -1.98
CA LEU A 588 42.43 0.95 -2.10
C LEU A 588 42.78 -0.03 -1.00
N ASP A 589 43.56 -1.07 -1.34
CA ASP A 589 44.16 -1.92 -0.32
C ASP A 589 45.13 -1.08 0.53
N ARG A 590 45.24 -1.40 1.83
CA ARG A 590 46.24 -0.74 2.67
C ARG A 590 47.62 -1.21 2.21
N LYS A 591 48.51 -0.27 1.92
CA LYS A 591 49.92 -0.57 1.62
C LYS A 591 50.61 -1.18 2.84
#